data_AF-A0A7Y2UPQ2-F1
#
_entry.id   AF-A0A7Y2UPQ2-F1
#
_cell.length_a   1.000
_cell.length_b   1.000
_cell.length_c   1.000
_cell.angle_alpha   90.00
_cell.angle_beta   90.00
_cell.angle_gamma   90.00
#
_symmetry.space_group_name_H-M   'P 1'
#
loop_
_entity.id
_entity.type
_entity.pdbx_description
1 polymer ?
#
loop_
_entity_poly.entity_id
_entity_poly.type
_entity_poly.pdbx_seq_one_letter_code
_entity_poly.pdbx_strand_id
1 'polypeptide(L)'
;VGVGYDFNEILMTTIADQGGGNYYFLENPEYFADVFEKEFKTARRVAANGIEIRIRLQNGVTLSDGGGYPIKMDGNTAIIRPGDLLSGQKRSFFLTYHVPTSQEQNVSLGDMIIDYRHQGTDQRVEKRGAHSVACVSDSDEVLAGIDKEAWSRQVVKDEYNKMKEKVADAVRSGNKDDAMETISEYESKTRGLNETLSSAEVAENLDEDVSELKQQVEETFTGAPAAVIQKQKKESKAMQFESYRIRRDKK
;
A
#
# COMPACT_ATOMS: atom_id res chain seq x y z
N VAL A 1 -2.07 -13.71 13.91
CA VAL A 1 -3.47 -13.40 14.29
C VAL A 1 -3.44 -12.67 15.61
N GLY A 2 -4.04 -11.49 15.70
CA GLY A 2 -4.23 -10.75 16.94
C GLY A 2 -5.71 -10.81 17.36
N VAL A 3 -5.97 -11.01 18.65
CA VAL A 3 -7.34 -11.15 19.19
C VAL A 3 -7.59 -10.08 20.26
N GLY A 4 -8.74 -9.40 20.17
CA GLY A 4 -9.11 -8.31 21.08
C GLY A 4 -8.30 -7.03 20.89
N TYR A 5 -8.34 -6.10 21.85
CA TYR A 5 -7.78 -4.75 21.67
C TYR A 5 -6.41 -4.54 22.34
N ASP A 6 -5.82 -5.56 22.96
CA ASP A 6 -4.65 -5.40 23.83
C ASP A 6 -3.32 -5.87 23.21
N PHE A 7 -3.33 -6.38 21.98
CA PHE A 7 -2.08 -6.70 21.26
C PHE A 7 -1.55 -5.47 20.49
N ASN A 8 -0.31 -5.58 19.99
CA ASN A 8 0.35 -4.53 19.21
C ASN A 8 0.27 -4.85 17.70
N GLU A 9 -0.56 -4.10 16.98
CA GLU A 9 -0.79 -4.25 15.53
C GLU A 9 0.48 -4.10 14.72
N ILE A 10 1.30 -3.10 15.05
CA ILE A 10 2.53 -2.78 14.32
C ILE A 10 3.49 -3.96 14.39
N LEU A 11 3.62 -4.58 15.56
CA LEU A 11 4.43 -5.79 15.70
C LEU A 11 3.87 -6.92 14.83
N MET A 12 2.55 -7.13 14.85
CA MET A 12 1.91 -8.23 14.13
C MET A 12 1.99 -8.07 12.62
N THR A 13 1.79 -6.85 12.10
CA THR A 13 1.93 -6.54 10.67
C THR A 13 3.39 -6.62 10.25
N THR A 14 4.34 -6.17 11.08
CA THR A 14 5.78 -6.31 10.80
C THR A 14 6.20 -7.78 10.68
N ILE A 15 5.72 -8.64 11.59
CA ILE A 15 5.98 -10.10 11.52
C ILE A 15 5.40 -10.68 10.24
N ALA A 16 4.16 -10.32 9.88
CA ALA A 16 3.53 -10.80 8.65
C ALA A 16 4.28 -10.34 7.39
N ASP A 17 4.68 -9.06 7.35
CA ASP A 17 5.41 -8.45 6.25
C ASP A 17 6.78 -9.11 6.03
N GLN A 18 7.53 -9.39 7.11
CA GLN A 18 8.83 -10.05 7.05
C GLN A 18 8.73 -11.57 6.81
N GLY A 19 7.65 -12.19 7.29
CA GLY A 19 7.38 -13.62 7.11
C GLY A 19 6.74 -13.99 5.78
N GLY A 20 6.33 -13.00 4.96
CA GLY A 20 5.59 -13.24 3.72
C GLY A 20 4.17 -13.79 3.93
N GLY A 21 3.64 -13.64 5.15
CA GLY A 21 2.33 -14.15 5.57
C GLY A 21 1.25 -13.07 5.65
N ASN A 22 0.12 -13.43 6.24
CA ASN A 22 -1.03 -12.55 6.43
C ASN A 22 -1.22 -12.18 7.91
N TYR A 23 -1.64 -10.94 8.16
CA TYR A 23 -2.12 -10.49 9.45
C TYR A 23 -3.65 -10.48 9.47
N TYR A 24 -4.21 -10.89 10.61
CA TYR A 24 -5.65 -10.95 10.90
C TYR A 24 -5.91 -10.34 12.26
N PHE A 25 -6.83 -9.37 12.31
CA PHE A 25 -7.44 -8.87 13.54
C PHE A 25 -8.77 -9.59 13.76
N LEU A 26 -8.97 -10.12 14.97
CA LEU A 26 -10.22 -10.72 15.41
C LEU A 26 -10.71 -10.04 16.68
N GLU A 27 -11.95 -9.56 16.69
CA GLU A 27 -12.56 -9.03 17.92
C GLU A 27 -12.86 -10.14 18.93
N ASN A 28 -13.30 -11.30 18.46
CA ASN A 28 -13.68 -12.47 19.26
C ASN A 28 -12.89 -13.72 18.81
N PRO A 29 -12.31 -14.51 19.75
CA PRO A 29 -11.59 -15.75 19.43
C PRO A 29 -12.43 -16.82 18.70
N GLU A 30 -13.76 -16.79 18.77
CA GLU A 30 -14.62 -17.78 18.09
C GLU A 30 -14.41 -17.83 16.57
N TYR A 31 -13.99 -16.72 15.96
CA TYR A 31 -13.71 -16.63 14.52
C TYR A 31 -12.34 -17.21 14.12
N PHE A 32 -11.54 -17.72 15.06
CA PHE A 32 -10.20 -18.24 14.77
C PHE A 32 -10.24 -19.45 13.82
N ALA A 33 -11.21 -20.35 13.99
CA ALA A 33 -11.36 -21.53 13.16
C ALA A 33 -11.59 -21.16 11.68
N ASP A 34 -12.39 -20.13 11.43
CA ASP A 34 -12.69 -19.65 10.08
C ASP A 34 -11.45 -19.08 9.39
N VAL A 35 -10.64 -18.30 10.11
CA VAL A 35 -9.36 -17.77 9.60
C VAL A 35 -8.40 -18.92 9.25
N PHE A 36 -8.30 -19.93 10.12
CA PHE A 36 -7.44 -21.08 9.87
C PHE A 36 -7.89 -21.89 8.66
N GLU A 37 -9.19 -22.15 8.52
CA GLU A 37 -9.73 -22.87 7.36
C GLU A 37 -9.48 -22.09 6.05
N LYS A 38 -9.63 -20.76 6.09
CA LYS A 38 -9.31 -19.89 4.94
C LYS A 38 -7.83 -19.99 4.55
N GLU A 39 -6.92 -19.92 5.51
CA GLU A 39 -5.48 -20.03 5.25
C GLU A 39 -5.11 -21.43 4.71
N PHE A 40 -5.70 -22.50 5.27
CA PHE A 40 -5.49 -23.86 4.76
C PHE A 40 -5.96 -24.03 3.30
N LYS A 41 -7.12 -23.49 2.95
CA LYS A 41 -7.61 -23.47 1.55
C LYS A 41 -6.71 -22.64 0.65
N THR A 42 -6.16 -21.54 1.16
CA THR A 42 -5.27 -20.63 0.42
C THR A 42 -3.94 -21.30 0.09
N ALA A 43 -3.32 -21.97 1.07
CA ALA A 43 -2.08 -22.72 0.87
C ALA A 43 -2.17 -23.76 -0.25
N ARG A 44 -3.34 -24.41 -0.39
CA ARG A 44 -3.59 -25.39 -1.47
C ARG A 44 -3.69 -24.78 -2.87
N ARG A 45 -3.83 -23.46 -2.97
CA ARG A 45 -4.01 -22.74 -4.24
C ARG A 45 -2.75 -22.02 -4.70
N VAL A 46 -1.63 -22.12 -3.99
CA VAL A 46 -0.39 -21.43 -4.37
C VAL A 46 0.09 -21.92 -5.74
N ALA A 47 0.20 -21.00 -6.69
CA ALA A 47 0.69 -21.25 -8.03
C ALA A 47 2.18 -20.88 -8.16
N ALA A 48 2.64 -19.83 -7.47
CA ALA A 48 4.05 -19.48 -7.39
C ALA A 48 4.40 -19.18 -5.94
N ASN A 49 5.43 -19.85 -5.42
CA ASN A 49 5.88 -19.70 -4.04
C ASN A 49 7.05 -18.73 -3.97
N GLY A 50 7.09 -17.92 -2.92
CA GLY A 50 8.23 -17.10 -2.54
C GLY A 50 8.70 -16.16 -3.65
N ILE A 51 7.80 -15.35 -4.19
CA ILE A 51 8.16 -14.37 -5.21
C ILE A 51 9.17 -13.38 -4.62
N GLU A 52 10.26 -13.17 -5.35
CA GLU A 52 11.26 -12.14 -5.09
C GLU A 52 11.43 -11.29 -6.34
N ILE A 53 11.13 -10.00 -6.22
CA ILE A 53 11.29 -9.02 -7.28
C ILE A 53 12.58 -8.27 -7.01
N ARG A 54 13.53 -8.32 -7.94
CA ARG A 54 14.80 -7.62 -7.91
C ARG A 54 14.82 -6.56 -9.00
N ILE A 55 15.06 -5.31 -8.62
CA ILE A 55 15.13 -4.17 -9.55
C ILE A 55 16.54 -3.61 -9.48
N ARG A 56 17.32 -3.80 -10.54
CA ARG A 56 18.68 -3.25 -10.66
C ARG A 56 18.59 -1.79 -11.10
N LEU A 57 18.67 -0.88 -10.13
CA LEU A 57 18.50 0.55 -10.36
C LEU A 57 19.70 1.12 -11.11
N GLN A 58 19.41 2.06 -12.01
CA GLN A 58 20.43 2.85 -12.71
C GLN A 58 20.99 3.94 -11.80
N ASN A 59 22.13 4.52 -12.19
CA ASN A 59 22.76 5.59 -11.44
C ASN A 59 21.81 6.79 -11.26
N GLY A 60 21.71 7.28 -10.02
CA GLY A 60 20.84 8.40 -9.68
C GLY A 60 19.36 8.06 -9.54
N VAL A 61 18.96 6.80 -9.78
CA VAL A 61 17.60 6.31 -9.55
C VAL A 61 17.53 5.61 -8.19
N THR A 62 16.54 5.98 -7.38
CA THR A 62 16.22 5.28 -6.13
C THR A 62 14.76 4.85 -6.11
N LEU A 63 14.47 3.78 -5.37
CA LEU A 63 13.11 3.30 -5.14
C LEU A 63 12.74 3.59 -3.69
N SER A 64 11.76 4.46 -3.47
CA SER A 64 11.33 4.89 -2.13
C SER A 64 10.12 4.13 -1.61
N ASP A 65 9.29 3.58 -2.49
CA ASP A 65 8.12 2.79 -2.09
C ASP A 65 7.95 1.53 -2.96
N GLY A 66 7.79 0.38 -2.29
CA GLY A 66 7.68 -0.95 -2.89
C GLY A 66 6.25 -1.42 -3.07
N GLY A 67 5.28 -0.49 -3.13
CA GLY A 67 3.85 -0.80 -3.18
C GLY A 67 3.35 -1.38 -1.87
N GLY A 68 3.81 -0.84 -0.74
CA GLY A 68 3.43 -1.32 0.59
C GLY A 68 4.18 -2.57 1.09
N TYR A 69 5.23 -2.97 0.38
CA TYR A 69 6.14 -4.03 0.81
C TYR A 69 7.49 -3.43 1.22
N PRO A 70 8.15 -3.98 2.24
CA PRO A 70 9.49 -3.55 2.61
C PRO A 70 10.46 -3.69 1.43
N ILE A 71 11.26 -2.65 1.21
CA ILE A 71 12.36 -2.67 0.25
C ILE A 71 13.65 -3.01 1.01
N LYS A 72 14.36 -4.04 0.56
CA LYS A 72 15.73 -4.31 0.99
C LYS A 72 16.69 -3.92 -0.13
N MET A 73 17.68 -3.10 0.17
CA MET A 73 18.75 -2.76 -0.77
C MET A 73 19.92 -3.75 -0.67
N ASP A 74 20.42 -4.17 -1.82
CA ASP A 74 21.65 -4.95 -2.00
C ASP A 74 22.50 -4.30 -3.10
N GLY A 75 23.47 -3.47 -2.70
CA GLY A 75 24.15 -2.56 -3.62
C GLY A 75 23.15 -1.62 -4.31
N ASN A 76 23.09 -1.65 -5.63
CA ASN A 76 22.12 -0.90 -6.44
C ASN A 76 20.85 -1.69 -6.77
N THR A 77 20.63 -2.86 -6.15
CA THR A 77 19.45 -3.69 -6.40
C THR A 77 18.44 -3.52 -5.27
N ALA A 78 17.24 -3.03 -5.61
CA ALA A 78 16.10 -3.04 -4.72
C ALA A 78 15.42 -4.43 -4.75
N ILE A 79 15.14 -4.99 -3.57
CA ILE A 79 14.54 -6.32 -3.42
C ILE A 79 13.21 -6.19 -2.67
N ILE A 80 12.14 -6.67 -3.30
CA ILE A 80 10.78 -6.71 -2.75
C ILE A 80 10.31 -8.17 -2.72
N ARG A 81 9.73 -8.61 -1.59
CA ARG A 81 9.23 -9.98 -1.41
C ARG A 81 7.73 -9.97 -1.12
N PRO A 82 6.88 -10.09 -2.14
CA PRO A 82 5.44 -10.07 -1.93
C PRO A 82 4.84 -11.39 -1.42
N GLY A 83 5.66 -12.43 -1.24
CA GLY A 83 5.24 -13.75 -0.82
C GLY A 83 4.69 -14.57 -1.98
N ASP A 84 3.66 -15.36 -1.73
CA ASP A 84 3.12 -16.32 -2.70
C ASP A 84 2.07 -15.68 -3.62
N LEU A 85 1.93 -16.22 -4.83
CA LEU A 85 0.85 -15.90 -5.76
C LEU A 85 -0.07 -17.10 -5.94
N LEU A 86 -1.37 -16.87 -5.78
CA LEU A 86 -2.39 -17.90 -5.87
C LEU A 86 -2.83 -18.15 -7.32
N SER A 87 -3.33 -19.35 -7.59
CA SER A 87 -3.92 -19.70 -8.88
C SER A 87 -5.13 -18.82 -9.20
N GLY A 88 -5.09 -18.22 -10.38
CA GLY A 88 -6.07 -17.24 -10.88
C GLY A 88 -5.90 -15.83 -10.31
N GLN A 89 -4.93 -15.59 -9.41
CA GLN A 89 -4.66 -14.25 -8.89
C GLN A 89 -3.77 -13.46 -9.85
N LYS A 90 -4.14 -12.19 -10.07
CA LYS A 90 -3.24 -11.15 -10.58
C LYS A 90 -2.88 -10.24 -9.40
N ARG A 91 -1.62 -9.84 -9.30
CA ARG A 91 -1.17 -8.81 -8.35
C ARG A 91 -0.52 -7.67 -9.13
N SER A 92 -0.88 -6.44 -8.75
CA SER A 92 -0.32 -5.22 -9.31
C SER A 92 0.45 -4.47 -8.21
N PHE A 93 1.59 -3.88 -8.58
CA PHE A 93 2.44 -3.12 -7.67
C PHE A 93 2.58 -1.69 -8.21
N PHE A 94 2.37 -0.71 -7.34
CA PHE A 94 2.71 0.68 -7.62
C PHE A 94 4.05 0.94 -6.95
N LEU A 95 5.03 1.36 -7.75
CA LEU A 95 6.40 1.58 -7.30
C LEU A 95 6.72 3.07 -7.41
N THR A 96 7.24 3.66 -6.35
CA THR A 96 7.62 5.08 -6.35
C THR A 96 9.13 5.21 -6.50
N TYR A 97 9.54 5.86 -7.57
CA TYR A 97 10.94 6.13 -7.88
C TYR A 97 11.26 7.61 -7.64
N HIS A 98 12.48 7.88 -7.18
CA HIS A 98 13.11 9.20 -7.39
C HIS A 98 14.13 9.07 -8.50
N VAL A 99 14.03 9.98 -9.47
CA VAL A 99 14.88 10.04 -10.67
C VAL A 99 15.54 11.42 -10.77
N PRO A 100 16.67 11.56 -11.49
CA PRO A 100 17.30 12.85 -11.70
C PRO A 100 16.42 13.77 -12.56
N THR A 101 16.20 15.00 -12.09
CA THR A 101 15.33 16.00 -12.75
C THR A 101 16.08 17.28 -13.17
N SER A 102 17.42 17.27 -13.11
CA SER A 102 18.24 18.47 -13.36
C SER A 102 18.35 18.88 -14.83
N GLN A 103 18.00 17.99 -15.75
CA GLN A 103 18.08 18.21 -17.19
C GLN A 103 17.07 17.32 -17.92
N GLU A 104 16.61 17.75 -19.08
CA GLU A 104 15.76 16.93 -19.94
C GLU A 104 16.53 15.72 -20.45
N GLN A 105 15.96 14.53 -20.23
CA GLN A 105 16.59 13.26 -20.61
C GLN A 105 15.59 12.10 -20.44
N ASN A 106 15.86 11.00 -21.14
CA ASN A 106 15.22 9.72 -20.83
C ASN A 106 16.03 9.00 -19.75
N VAL A 107 15.40 8.72 -18.61
CA VAL A 107 15.99 7.98 -17.50
C VAL A 107 15.48 6.55 -17.54
N SER A 108 16.40 5.58 -17.66
CA SER A 108 16.04 4.17 -17.48
C SER A 108 15.86 3.86 -15.99
N LEU A 109 14.77 3.19 -15.64
CA LEU A 109 14.45 2.85 -14.25
C LEU A 109 15.19 1.61 -13.75
N GLY A 110 15.75 0.80 -14.66
CA GLY A 110 16.49 -0.41 -14.34
C GLY A 110 15.93 -1.69 -14.95
N ASP A 111 16.62 -2.80 -14.67
CA ASP A 111 16.21 -4.14 -15.08
C ASP A 111 15.42 -4.82 -13.95
N MET A 112 14.31 -5.46 -14.30
CA MET A 112 13.49 -6.21 -13.36
C MET A 112 13.69 -7.72 -13.54
N ILE A 113 13.96 -8.40 -12.44
CA ILE A 113 14.12 -9.86 -12.37
C ILE A 113 13.13 -10.36 -11.33
N ILE A 114 12.37 -11.39 -11.68
CA ILE A 114 11.42 -12.04 -10.78
C ILE A 114 11.84 -13.50 -10.62
N ASP A 115 12.15 -13.87 -9.39
CA ASP A 115 12.47 -15.23 -8.98
C ASP A 115 11.29 -15.81 -8.19
N TYR A 116 10.92 -17.07 -8.44
CA TYR A 116 9.86 -17.77 -7.71
C TYR A 116 9.99 -19.29 -7.87
N ARG A 117 9.24 -20.06 -7.08
CA ARG A 117 9.17 -21.52 -7.22
C ARG A 117 7.80 -22.00 -7.71
N HIS A 118 7.80 -22.83 -8.75
CA HIS A 118 6.60 -23.47 -9.29
C HIS A 118 6.77 -24.99 -9.29
N GLN A 119 5.83 -25.70 -8.63
CA GLN A 119 5.84 -27.17 -8.54
C GLN A 119 7.20 -27.76 -8.09
N GLY A 120 7.85 -27.12 -7.12
CA GLY A 120 9.15 -27.57 -6.59
C GLY A 120 10.38 -27.14 -7.41
N THR A 121 10.19 -26.50 -8.56
CA THR A 121 11.29 -26.02 -9.42
C THR A 121 11.43 -24.51 -9.32
N ASP A 122 12.65 -24.01 -9.16
CA ASP A 122 12.92 -22.57 -9.19
C ASP A 122 12.78 -22.03 -10.62
N GLN A 123 12.20 -20.84 -10.75
CA GLN A 123 11.88 -20.16 -11.99
C GLN A 123 12.42 -18.73 -11.94
N ARG A 124 12.84 -18.21 -13.10
CA ARG A 124 13.31 -16.84 -13.26
C ARG A 124 12.69 -16.21 -14.51
N VAL A 125 12.17 -15.01 -14.34
CA VAL A 125 11.71 -14.15 -15.44
C VAL A 125 12.51 -12.86 -15.39
N GLU A 126 13.11 -12.48 -16.52
CA GLU A 126 13.86 -11.23 -16.63
C GLU A 126 13.22 -10.29 -17.64
N LYS A 127 13.14 -9.01 -17.29
CA LYS A 127 12.74 -7.93 -18.19
C LYS A 127 13.79 -6.83 -18.11
N ARG A 128 14.57 -6.70 -19.18
CA ARG A 128 15.68 -5.73 -19.28
C ARG A 128 15.29 -4.52 -20.10
N GLY A 129 15.74 -3.34 -19.69
CA GLY A 129 15.59 -2.08 -20.42
C GLY A 129 14.15 -1.67 -20.78
N ALA A 130 13.14 -2.25 -20.11
CA ALA A 130 11.75 -2.10 -20.53
C ALA A 130 11.03 -0.90 -19.92
N HIS A 131 11.65 -0.23 -18.95
CA HIS A 131 11.03 0.83 -18.18
C HIS A 131 11.94 2.06 -18.15
N SER A 132 11.40 3.18 -18.65
CA SER A 132 12.04 4.48 -18.63
C SER A 132 10.99 5.55 -18.38
N VAL A 133 11.45 6.70 -17.88
CA VAL A 133 10.66 7.91 -17.73
C VAL A 133 11.41 9.07 -18.39
N ALA A 134 10.70 9.94 -19.10
CA ALA A 134 11.26 11.16 -19.65
C ALA A 134 11.20 12.26 -18.58
N CYS A 135 12.31 12.95 -18.36
CA CYS A 135 12.34 14.25 -17.70
C CYS A 135 12.17 15.31 -18.78
N VAL A 136 11.13 16.13 -18.67
CA VAL A 136 10.75 17.16 -19.63
C VAL A 136 10.54 18.49 -18.90
N SER A 137 10.70 19.62 -19.59
CA SER A 137 10.47 20.95 -19.00
C SER A 137 9.01 21.40 -19.06
N ASP A 138 8.20 20.83 -19.96
CA ASP A 138 6.79 21.17 -20.12
C ASP A 138 5.91 20.39 -19.14
N SER A 139 5.18 21.10 -18.27
CA SER A 139 4.25 20.49 -17.33
C SER A 139 3.05 19.83 -18.00
N ASP A 140 2.62 20.33 -19.16
CA ASP A 140 1.48 19.77 -19.88
C ASP A 140 1.85 18.41 -20.49
N GLU A 141 3.10 18.25 -20.95
CA GLU A 141 3.63 16.96 -21.40
C GLU A 141 3.67 15.93 -20.26
N VAL A 142 4.02 16.35 -19.03
CA VAL A 142 3.97 15.48 -17.84
C VAL A 142 2.56 14.99 -17.59
N LEU A 143 1.57 15.89 -17.59
CA LEU A 143 0.17 15.55 -17.32
C LEU A 143 -0.41 14.64 -18.42
N ALA A 144 -0.09 14.92 -19.68
CA ALA A 144 -0.50 14.10 -20.82
C ALA A 144 0.12 12.69 -20.79
N GLY A 145 1.29 12.52 -20.17
CA GLY A 145 1.96 11.24 -19.98
C GLY A 145 1.34 10.35 -18.89
N ILE A 146 0.42 10.88 -18.08
CA ILE A 146 -0.21 10.10 -17.00
C ILE A 146 -1.25 9.14 -17.58
N ASP A 147 -1.07 7.83 -17.33
CA ASP A 147 -2.13 6.85 -17.51
C ASP A 147 -3.19 7.07 -16.43
N LYS A 148 -4.29 7.75 -16.80
CA LYS A 148 -5.39 8.08 -15.90
C LYS A 148 -5.97 6.86 -15.18
N GLU A 149 -6.10 5.73 -15.87
CA GLU A 149 -6.70 4.52 -15.31
C GLU A 149 -5.77 3.86 -14.28
N ALA A 150 -4.46 3.82 -14.59
CA ALA A 150 -3.46 3.36 -13.63
C ALA A 150 -3.35 4.29 -12.42
N TRP A 151 -3.36 5.60 -12.65
CA TRP A 151 -3.33 6.62 -11.60
C TRP A 151 -4.55 6.54 -10.69
N SER A 152 -5.76 6.42 -11.24
CA SER A 152 -7.01 6.33 -10.46
C SER A 152 -6.97 5.14 -9.50
N ARG A 153 -6.58 3.97 -10.01
CA ARG A 153 -6.41 2.77 -9.18
C ARG A 153 -5.32 2.93 -8.14
N GLN A 154 -4.21 3.62 -8.45
CA GLN A 154 -3.15 3.89 -7.49
C GLN A 154 -3.65 4.75 -6.34
N VAL A 155 -4.37 5.83 -6.65
CA VAL A 155 -4.90 6.77 -5.66
C VAL A 155 -5.84 6.04 -4.70
N VAL A 156 -6.86 5.37 -5.23
CA VAL A 156 -7.91 4.74 -4.41
C VAL A 156 -7.39 3.51 -3.66
N LYS A 157 -6.55 2.67 -4.29
CA LYS A 157 -6.10 1.42 -3.65
C LYS A 157 -4.82 1.56 -2.83
N ASP A 158 -3.95 2.52 -3.13
CA ASP A 158 -2.63 2.62 -2.49
C ASP A 158 -2.43 3.92 -1.71
N GLU A 159 -2.56 5.09 -2.35
CA GLU A 159 -2.32 6.37 -1.65
C GLU A 159 -3.34 6.64 -0.55
N TYR A 160 -4.63 6.40 -0.80
CA TYR A 160 -5.68 6.52 0.20
C TYR A 160 -5.43 5.61 1.41
N ASN A 161 -5.06 4.35 1.18
CA ASN A 161 -4.80 3.41 2.27
C ASN A 161 -3.54 3.75 3.06
N LYS A 162 -2.48 4.22 2.41
CA LYS A 162 -1.28 4.73 3.09
C LYS A 162 -1.60 5.95 3.95
N MET A 163 -2.45 6.85 3.45
CA MET A 163 -2.93 7.99 4.23
C MET A 163 -3.77 7.53 5.44
N LYS A 164 -4.70 6.59 5.23
CA LYS A 164 -5.53 6.00 6.29
C LYS A 164 -4.69 5.33 7.40
N GLU A 165 -3.57 4.68 7.05
CA GLU A 165 -2.62 4.15 8.05
C GLU A 165 -1.99 5.24 8.92
N LYS A 166 -1.56 6.36 8.32
CA LYS A 166 -1.03 7.51 9.07
C LYS A 166 -2.08 8.14 9.99
N VAL A 167 -3.31 8.28 9.49
CA VAL A 167 -4.46 8.75 10.28
C VAL A 167 -4.70 7.83 11.47
N ALA A 168 -4.68 6.51 11.26
CA ALA A 168 -4.87 5.54 12.32
C ALA A 168 -3.78 5.66 13.41
N ASP A 169 -2.53 5.91 13.04
CA ASP A 169 -1.45 6.16 13.98
C ASP A 169 -1.62 7.45 14.79
N ALA A 170 -2.06 8.53 14.15
CA ALA A 170 -2.38 9.79 14.82
C ALA A 170 -3.56 9.63 15.79
N VAL A 171 -4.63 8.96 15.37
CA VAL A 171 -5.81 8.63 16.21
C VAL A 171 -5.41 7.79 17.42
N ARG A 172 -4.59 6.76 17.21
CA ARG A 172 -4.06 5.89 18.28
C ARG A 172 -3.24 6.69 19.30
N SER A 173 -2.52 7.70 18.84
CA SER A 173 -1.68 8.57 19.68
C SER A 173 -2.48 9.70 20.34
N GLY A 174 -3.77 9.84 20.03
CA GLY A 174 -4.62 10.91 20.54
C GLY A 174 -4.44 12.26 19.84
N ASN A 175 -3.74 12.29 18.70
CA ASN A 175 -3.45 13.51 17.95
C ASN A 175 -4.52 13.73 16.87
N LYS A 176 -5.63 14.36 17.26
CA LYS A 176 -6.71 14.69 16.31
C LYS A 176 -6.24 15.64 15.20
N ASP A 177 -5.47 16.66 15.57
CA ASP A 177 -5.07 17.71 14.63
C ASP A 177 -4.16 17.13 13.54
N ASP A 178 -3.15 16.35 13.91
CA ASP A 178 -2.28 15.63 12.96
C ASP A 178 -3.08 14.72 12.00
N ALA A 179 -4.11 14.04 12.52
CA ALA A 179 -4.99 13.19 11.70
C ALA A 179 -5.78 14.02 10.68
N MET A 180 -6.38 15.13 11.10
CA MET A 180 -7.16 16.00 10.23
C MET A 180 -6.30 16.73 9.20
N GLU A 181 -5.09 17.16 9.59
CA GLU A 181 -4.10 17.76 8.69
C GLU A 181 -3.68 16.77 7.62
N THR A 182 -3.33 15.54 8.01
CA THR A 182 -2.96 14.46 7.07
C THR A 182 -4.06 14.21 6.03
N ILE A 183 -5.33 14.18 6.44
CA ILE A 183 -6.45 13.99 5.50
C ILE A 183 -6.60 15.19 4.57
N SER A 184 -6.46 16.41 5.10
CA SER A 184 -6.64 17.66 4.35
C SER A 184 -5.55 17.86 3.30
N GLU A 185 -4.29 17.54 3.64
CA GLU A 185 -3.17 17.55 2.70
C GLU A 185 -3.37 16.55 1.56
N TYR A 186 -3.79 15.32 1.89
CA TYR A 186 -4.10 14.29 0.88
C TYR A 186 -5.22 14.75 -0.05
N GLU A 187 -6.32 15.27 0.50
CA GLU A 187 -7.45 15.73 -0.29
C GLU A 187 -7.06 16.88 -1.22
N SER A 188 -6.37 17.90 -0.70
CA SER A 188 -5.96 19.07 -1.49
C SER A 188 -5.04 18.68 -2.65
N LYS A 189 -4.03 17.86 -2.38
CA LYS A 189 -3.11 17.33 -3.40
C LYS A 189 -3.86 16.53 -4.47
N THR A 190 -4.71 15.60 -4.04
CA THR A 190 -5.39 14.65 -4.94
C THR A 190 -6.46 15.36 -5.77
N ARG A 191 -7.24 16.26 -5.17
CA ARG A 191 -8.25 17.06 -5.87
C ARG A 191 -7.59 17.95 -6.92
N GLY A 192 -6.48 18.62 -6.60
CA GLY A 192 -5.75 19.46 -7.55
C GLY A 192 -5.27 18.70 -8.80
N LEU A 193 -4.78 17.48 -8.65
CA LEU A 193 -4.40 16.66 -9.80
C LEU A 193 -5.64 16.12 -10.56
N ASN A 194 -6.72 15.78 -9.84
CA ASN A 194 -7.95 15.28 -10.45
C ASN A 194 -8.71 16.34 -11.25
N GLU A 195 -8.54 17.63 -10.97
CA GLU A 195 -9.09 18.73 -11.79
C GLU A 195 -8.60 18.65 -13.24
N THR A 196 -7.38 18.17 -13.46
CA THR A 196 -6.83 17.97 -14.80
C THR A 196 -7.19 16.60 -15.36
N LEU A 197 -6.98 15.54 -14.56
CA LEU A 197 -7.14 14.16 -15.04
C LEU A 197 -8.60 13.72 -15.15
N SER A 198 -9.53 14.37 -14.44
CA SER A 198 -10.97 14.13 -14.51
C SER A 198 -11.35 12.65 -14.33
N SER A 199 -10.82 12.00 -13.30
CA SER A 199 -11.23 10.65 -12.92
C SER A 199 -12.45 10.69 -12.00
N ALA A 200 -13.53 10.01 -12.43
CA ALA A 200 -14.74 9.86 -11.63
C ALA A 200 -14.49 8.99 -10.38
N GLU A 201 -13.69 7.91 -10.51
CA GLU A 201 -13.35 7.02 -9.40
C GLU A 201 -12.61 7.77 -8.29
N VAL A 202 -11.68 8.67 -8.66
CA VAL A 202 -10.96 9.51 -7.69
C VAL A 202 -11.87 10.58 -7.09
N ALA A 203 -12.77 11.17 -7.88
CA ALA A 203 -13.73 12.15 -7.36
C ALA A 203 -14.67 11.50 -6.32
N GLU A 204 -15.19 10.31 -6.62
CA GLU A 204 -16.02 9.51 -5.70
C GLU A 204 -15.27 9.19 -4.40
N ASN A 205 -14.02 8.70 -4.50
CA ASN A 205 -13.20 8.45 -3.31
C ASN A 205 -12.97 9.70 -2.44
N LEU A 206 -12.76 10.87 -3.07
CA LEU A 206 -12.56 12.13 -2.35
C LEU A 206 -13.84 12.63 -1.67
N ASP A 207 -14.97 12.53 -2.36
CA ASP A 207 -16.23 13.08 -1.88
C ASP A 207 -16.94 12.13 -0.89
N GLU A 208 -16.73 10.82 -1.01
CA GLU A 208 -17.31 9.80 -0.14
C GLU A 208 -16.31 9.27 0.90
N ASP A 209 -15.36 8.41 0.51
CA ASP A 209 -14.50 7.69 1.46
C ASP A 209 -13.65 8.62 2.34
N VAL A 210 -13.07 9.66 1.74
CA VAL A 210 -12.25 10.64 2.47
C VAL A 210 -13.10 11.50 3.40
N SER A 211 -14.31 11.87 2.98
CA SER A 211 -15.27 12.61 3.81
C SER A 211 -15.74 11.76 5.00
N GLU A 212 -16.04 10.48 4.77
CA GLU A 212 -16.42 9.54 5.83
C GLU A 212 -15.27 9.37 6.84
N LEU A 213 -14.03 9.23 6.35
CA LEU A 213 -12.86 9.15 7.23
C LEU A 213 -12.70 10.40 8.11
N LYS A 214 -12.92 11.61 7.57
CA LYS A 214 -12.90 12.85 8.37
C LYS A 214 -13.96 12.82 9.47
N GLN A 215 -15.19 12.46 9.12
CA GLN A 215 -16.28 12.37 10.09
C GLN A 215 -15.96 11.33 11.19
N GLN A 216 -15.46 10.16 10.79
CA GLN A 216 -15.05 9.10 11.72
C GLN A 216 -13.99 9.61 12.71
N VAL A 217 -13.00 10.37 12.24
CA VAL A 217 -11.99 10.99 13.12
C VAL A 217 -12.66 11.97 14.07
N GLU A 218 -13.50 12.89 13.61
CA GLU A 218 -14.18 13.85 14.49
C GLU A 218 -15.03 13.17 15.58
N GLU A 219 -15.80 12.15 15.21
CA GLU A 219 -16.64 11.38 16.13
C GLU A 219 -15.84 10.59 17.15
N THR A 220 -14.65 10.10 16.76
CA THR A 220 -13.71 9.37 17.63
C THR A 220 -13.31 10.22 18.83
N PHE A 221 -13.09 11.53 18.62
CA PHE A 221 -12.65 12.47 19.65
C PHE A 221 -13.80 13.19 20.39
N THR A 222 -15.05 12.76 20.16
CA THR A 222 -16.22 13.37 20.79
C THR A 222 -16.74 12.52 21.96
N GLY A 223 -17.01 13.18 23.10
CA GLY A 223 -17.64 12.57 24.29
C GLY A 223 -16.76 12.64 25.53
N ALA A 224 -17.11 11.85 26.55
CA ALA A 224 -16.33 11.78 27.79
C ALA A 224 -14.94 11.15 27.54
N PRO A 225 -13.88 11.54 28.28
CA PRO A 225 -12.52 11.07 28.05
C PRO A 225 -12.36 9.54 27.98
N ALA A 226 -13.03 8.80 28.87
CA ALA A 226 -12.97 7.34 28.88
C ALA A 226 -13.59 6.71 27.61
N ALA A 227 -14.68 7.30 27.10
CA ALA A 227 -15.32 6.87 25.87
C ALA A 227 -14.44 7.18 24.64
N VAL A 228 -13.79 8.35 24.62
CA VAL A 228 -12.84 8.73 23.56
C VAL A 228 -11.66 7.75 23.50
N ILE A 229 -11.07 7.37 24.64
CA ILE A 229 -9.98 6.39 24.67
C ILE A 229 -10.42 5.03 24.08
N GLN A 230 -11.64 4.58 24.38
CA GLN A 230 -12.18 3.34 23.82
C GLN A 230 -12.40 3.45 22.30
N LYS A 231 -12.97 4.56 21.83
CA LYS A 231 -13.14 4.84 20.39
C LYS A 231 -11.80 4.88 19.67
N GLN A 232 -10.80 5.61 20.19
CA GLN A 232 -9.46 5.68 19.61
C GLN A 232 -8.86 4.28 19.41
N LYS A 233 -8.91 3.43 20.45
CA LYS A 233 -8.41 2.04 20.36
C LYS A 233 -9.14 1.22 19.31
N LYS A 234 -10.47 1.36 19.23
CA LYS A 234 -11.28 0.60 18.29
C LYS A 234 -11.03 1.06 16.85
N GLU A 235 -11.20 2.35 16.60
CA GLU A 235 -11.16 2.91 15.24
C GLU A 235 -9.75 2.86 14.65
N SER A 236 -8.69 3.14 15.42
CA SER A 236 -7.32 3.00 14.92
C SER A 236 -6.97 1.56 14.50
N LYS A 237 -7.39 0.55 15.26
CA LYS A 237 -7.15 -0.86 14.91
C LYS A 237 -7.96 -1.29 13.69
N ALA A 238 -9.22 -0.86 13.60
CA ALA A 238 -10.05 -1.13 12.43
C ALA A 238 -9.43 -0.54 11.16
N MET A 239 -9.01 0.73 11.20
CA MET A 239 -8.33 1.40 10.09
C MET A 239 -7.03 0.69 9.69
N GLN A 240 -6.15 0.39 10.66
CA GLN A 240 -4.88 -0.30 10.40
C GLN A 240 -5.09 -1.68 9.76
N PHE A 241 -6.05 -2.45 10.28
CA PHE A 241 -6.33 -3.78 9.75
C PHE A 241 -6.91 -3.72 8.33
N GLU A 242 -7.85 -2.80 8.09
CA GLU A 242 -8.46 -2.63 6.77
C GLU A 242 -7.44 -2.20 5.72
N SER A 243 -6.62 -1.18 6.02
CA SER A 243 -5.58 -0.73 5.10
C SER A 243 -4.54 -1.81 4.82
N TYR A 244 -4.12 -2.57 5.85
CA TYR A 244 -3.25 -3.74 5.67
C TYR A 244 -3.90 -4.78 4.73
N ARG A 245 -5.18 -5.10 4.96
CA ARG A 245 -5.91 -6.09 4.16
C ARG A 245 -5.98 -5.66 2.70
N ILE A 246 -6.35 -4.41 2.40
CA ILE A 246 -6.42 -3.89 1.02
C ILE A 246 -5.03 -3.92 0.36
N ARG A 247 -3.97 -3.54 1.10
CA ARG A 247 -2.59 -3.58 0.64
C ARG A 247 -2.12 -4.98 0.26
N ARG A 248 -2.63 -6.02 0.93
CA ARG A 248 -2.28 -7.43 0.69
C ARG A 248 -3.21 -8.10 -0.33
N ASP A 249 -4.48 -7.71 -0.37
CA ASP A 249 -5.49 -8.14 -1.33
C ASP A 249 -5.47 -7.27 -2.61
N LYS A 250 -4.29 -6.91 -3.12
CA LYS A 250 -4.11 -6.18 -4.40
C LYS A 250 -4.51 -7.04 -5.59
N LYS A 251 -5.82 -7.21 -5.79
CA LYS A 251 -6.48 -7.75 -6.98
C LYS A 251 -6.65 -6.67 -8.04
#